data_AF-A0A0M3JIX8-F1
#
_entry.id   AF-A0A0M3JIX8-F1
#
_cell.length_a   1.000
_cell.length_b   1.000
_cell.length_c   1.000
_cell.angle_alpha   90.00
_cell.angle_beta   90.00
_cell.angle_gamma   90.00
#
_symmetry.space_group_name_H-M   'P 1'
#
loop_
_entity.id
_entity.type
_entity.pdbx_description
1 polymer ?
#
loop_
_entity_poly.entity_id
_entity_poly.type
_entity_poly.pdbx_seq_one_letter_code
_entity_poly.pdbx_strand_id
1 'polypeptide(L)' 'MLESNWNETTVSDADFWSAVGTLELRYAVPSLLQSYVTIDTKNVSRNALYIDQVSQVSHKLISVATV' A
#
# COMPACT_ATOMS: atom_id res chain seq x y z
N MET A 1 9.57 -5.55 15.31
CA MET A 1 9.02 -6.67 16.10
C MET A 1 7.92 -6.09 16.96
N LEU A 2 6.72 -6.65 16.93
CA LEU A 2 5.60 -6.15 17.73
C LEU A 2 5.92 -6.32 19.23
N GLU A 3 5.48 -5.39 20.06
CA GLU A 3 5.69 -5.46 21.50
C GLU A 3 4.97 -6.69 22.09
N SER A 4 5.49 -7.24 23.19
CA SER A 4 4.95 -8.48 23.79
C SER A 4 3.52 -8.36 24.31
N ASN A 5 3.04 -7.13 24.52
CA ASN A 5 1.68 -6.78 24.92
C ASN A 5 0.82 -6.29 23.75
N TRP A 6 1.28 -6.43 22.50
CA TRP A 6 0.50 -6.05 21.34
C TRP A 6 -0.78 -6.88 21.25
N ASN A 7 -1.90 -6.20 21.13
CA ASN A 7 -3.22 -6.81 21.01
C ASN A 7 -3.95 -6.16 19.84
N GLU A 8 -4.25 -6.95 18.81
CA GLU A 8 -4.93 -6.51 17.59
C GLU A 8 -6.24 -5.78 17.88
N THR A 9 -7.00 -6.22 18.88
CA THR A 9 -8.31 -5.64 19.21
C THR A 9 -8.25 -4.22 19.77
N THR A 10 -7.04 -3.73 20.07
CA THR A 10 -6.82 -2.34 20.52
C THR A 10 -6.65 -1.36 19.36
N VAL A 11 -6.45 -1.85 18.14
CA VAL A 11 -6.32 -1.02 16.94
C VAL A 11 -7.70 -0.79 16.35
N SER A 12 -8.13 0.48 16.29
CA SER A 12 -9.36 0.81 15.58
C SER A 12 -9.15 0.77 14.07
N ASP A 13 -10.21 0.49 13.31
CA ASP A 13 -10.15 0.53 11.83
C ASP A 13 -9.65 1.89 11.32
N ALA A 14 -10.01 2.98 12.00
CA ALA A 14 -9.57 4.32 11.66
C ALA A 14 -8.06 4.49 11.84
N ASP A 15 -7.51 4.00 12.96
CA ASP A 15 -6.06 4.05 13.22
C ASP A 15 -5.29 3.18 12.23
N PHE A 16 -5.85 2.01 11.92
CA PHE A 16 -5.28 1.10 10.91
C PHE A 16 -5.17 1.78 9.54
N TRP A 17 -6.28 2.34 9.01
CA TRP A 17 -6.26 3.01 7.71
C TRP A 17 -5.46 4.31 7.71
N SER A 18 -5.42 5.04 8.83
CA SER A 18 -4.56 6.21 9.00
C SER A 18 -3.08 5.84 8.95
N ALA A 19 -2.68 4.71 9.55
CA ALA A 19 -1.31 4.21 9.48
C ALA A 19 -0.93 3.83 8.04
N VAL A 20 -1.82 3.12 7.32
CA VAL A 20 -1.62 2.78 5.89
C VAL A 20 -1.41 4.06 5.06
N GLY A 21 -2.30 5.04 5.19
CA GLY A 21 -2.18 6.32 4.48
C GLY A 21 -0.95 7.13 4.87
N THR A 22 -0.50 7.05 6.12
CA THR A 22 0.71 7.73 6.60
C THR A 22 1.96 7.16 5.95
N LEU A 23 2.03 5.85 5.74
CA LEU A 23 3.15 5.19 5.06
C LEU A 23 3.25 5.63 3.60
N GLU A 24 2.12 5.65 2.90
CA GLU A 24 2.05 6.13 1.52
C GLU A 24 2.46 7.61 1.42
N LEU A 25 1.85 8.47 2.23
CA LEU A 25 2.05 9.92 2.16
C LEU A 25 3.48 10.35 2.50
N ARG A 26 4.10 9.73 3.52
CA ARG A 26 5.40 10.18 4.04
C ARG A 26 6.58 9.48 3.39
N TYR A 27 6.41 8.23 2.98
CA TYR A 27 7.52 7.40 2.51
C TYR A 27 7.35 6.90 1.08
N ALA A 28 6.23 7.23 0.41
CA ALA A 28 5.89 6.70 -0.92
C ALA A 28 5.88 5.16 -0.94
N VAL A 29 5.52 4.54 0.19
CA VAL A 29 5.45 3.08 0.33
C VAL A 29 3.98 2.66 0.33
N PRO A 30 3.43 2.16 -0.79
CA PRO A 30 2.13 1.51 -0.81
C PRO A 30 2.24 0.15 -0.09
N SER A 31 1.34 -0.09 0.87
CA SER A 31 1.39 -1.30 1.72
C SER A 31 0.25 -2.28 1.40
N LEU A 32 -0.99 -1.81 1.42
CA LEU A 32 -2.19 -2.60 1.12
C LEU A 32 -2.97 -2.06 -0.06
N LEU A 33 -2.97 -0.74 -0.22
CA LEU A 33 -3.52 -0.03 -1.36
C LEU A 33 -2.39 0.82 -1.96
N GLN A 34 -2.55 1.17 -3.22
CA GLN A 34 -1.76 2.20 -3.86
C GLN A 34 -2.72 3.29 -4.29
N SER A 35 -2.46 4.52 -3.83
CA SER A 35 -3.23 5.68 -4.25
C SER A 35 -2.42 6.63 -5.13
N TYR A 36 -3.06 7.22 -6.13
CA TYR A 36 -2.44 8.25 -6.97
C TYR A 36 -3.50 9.21 -7.55
N VAL A 37 -3.09 10.45 -7.77
CA VAL A 37 -3.96 11.47 -8.38
C VAL A 37 -3.54 11.68 -9.82
N THR A 38 -4.47 11.49 -10.75
CA THR A 38 -4.26 11.72 -12.18
C THR A 38 -5.54 12.22 -12.85
N ILE A 39 -5.49 12.44 -14.16
CA ILE A 39 -6.61 12.87 -14.98
C ILE A 39 -7.72 11.80 -14.95
N ASP A 40 -8.97 12.21 -14.74
CA ASP A 40 -10.11 11.31 -14.82
C ASP A 40 -10.33 10.83 -16.25
N THR A 41 -10.28 9.51 -16.43
CA THR A 41 -10.54 8.81 -17.70
C THR A 41 -11.91 9.11 -18.34
N LYS A 42 -12.92 9.48 -17.55
CA LYS A 42 -14.26 9.85 -18.06
C LYS A 42 -14.40 11.34 -18.32
N ASN A 43 -13.59 12.17 -17.66
CA ASN A 43 -13.61 13.62 -17.83
C ASN A 43 -12.22 14.22 -17.66
N VAL A 44 -11.53 14.42 -18.78
CA VAL A 44 -10.13 14.86 -18.81
C VAL A 44 -9.88 16.27 -18.27
N SER A 45 -10.94 17.05 -18.01
CA SER A 45 -10.83 18.38 -17.38
C SER A 45 -10.68 18.33 -15.86
N ARG A 46 -10.75 17.13 -15.26
CA ARG A 46 -10.69 16.93 -13.81
C ARG A 46 -9.58 15.96 -13.44
N ASN A 47 -9.07 16.15 -12.22
CA ASN A 47 -8.26 15.14 -11.56
C ASN A 47 -9.16 14.25 -10.70
N ALA A 48 -8.78 12.98 -10.56
CA ALA A 48 -9.41 12.01 -9.68
C ALA A 48 -8.33 11.28 -8.86
N LEU A 49 -8.71 10.88 -7.64
CA LEU A 49 -7.95 9.95 -6.83
C LEU A 49 -8.32 8.53 -7.24
N TYR A 50 -7.31 7.77 -7.66
CA TYR A 50 -7.43 6.35 -7.93
C TYR A 50 -6.86 5.55 -6.77
N ILE A 51 -7.47 4.41 -6.49
CA ILE A 51 -7.07 3.46 -5.45
C ILE A 51 -7.05 2.09 -6.11
N ASP A 52 -5.87 1.47 -6.13
CA ASP A 52 -5.65 0.15 -6.74
C ASP A 52 -4.98 -0.81 -5.76
N GLN A 53 -5.07 -2.11 -6.08
CA GLN A 53 -4.28 -3.13 -5.39
C GLN A 53 -2.79 -2.89 -5.61
N VAL A 54 -1.97 -3.11 -4.58
CA VAL A 54 -0.51 -2.97 -4.70
C VAL A 54 0.01 -4.03 -5.68
N SER A 55 0.81 -3.59 -6.66
CA SER A 55 1.45 -4.51 -7.60
C SER A 55 2.46 -5.38 -6.84
N GLN A 56 2.12 -6.64 -6.62
CA GLN A 56 3.08 -7.63 -6.15
C GLN A 56 4.08 -7.88 -7.28
N VAL A 57 5.30 -7.34 -7.15
CA VAL A 57 6.41 -7.79 -7.98
C VAL A 57 6.61 -9.26 -7.63
N SER A 58 6.26 -10.16 -8.55
CA SER A 58 6.56 -11.58 -8.38
C SER A 58 8.08 -11.73 -8.46
N HIS A 59 8.75 -11.82 -7.31
CA HIS A 59 10.18 -12.09 -7.24
C HIS A 59 10.41 -13.50 -7.80
N LYS A 60 10.71 -13.59 -9.09
CA LYS A 60 11.14 -14.84 -9.72
C LYS A 60 12.52 -15.17 -9.16
N LEU A 61 12.57 -15.99 -8.12
CA LEU A 61 13.82 -16.54 -7.59
C LEU A 61 14.53 -17.28 -8.72
N ILE A 62 15.63 -16.71 -9.21
CA ILE A 62 16.53 -17.40 -10.13
C ILE A 62 17.26 -18.46 -9.30
N SER A 63 16.79 -19.70 -9.36
CA SER A 63 17.57 -20.85 -8.90
C SER A 63 18.73 -21.02 -9.87
N VAL A 64 19.93 -20.61 -9.45
CA VAL A 64 21.17 -21.01 -10.13
C VAL A 64 21.45 -22.45 -9.71
N ALA A 65 21.12 -23.39 -10.59
CA ALA A 65 21.58 -24.77 -10.44
C ALA A 65 23.11 -24.76 -10.50
N THR A 66 23.75 -25.06 -9.38
CA THR A 66 25.20 -25.25 -9.33
C THR A 66 25.49 -26.66 -9.85
N VAL A 67 26.37 -26.76 -10.84
CA VAL A 67 26.80 -28.00 -11.50
C VAL A 67 27.65 -28.85 -10.56
#